data_AF-A0A349JYN3-F1
#
_entry.id   AF-A0A349JYN3-F1
#
_cell.length_a   1.000
_cell.length_b   1.000
_cell.length_c   1.000
_cell.angle_alpha   90.00
_cell.angle_beta   90.00
_cell.angle_gamma   90.00
#
_symmetry.space_group_name_H-M   'P 1'
#
loop_
_entity.id
_entity.type
_entity.pdbx_description
1 polymer ?
#
loop_
_entity_poly.entity_id
_entity_poly.type
_entity_poly.pdbx_seq_one_letter_code
_entity_poly.pdbx_strand_id
1 'polypeptide(L)'
;MRAHWRGILLGGLALSGLPFAGAHQELHHNIELDLRQMDETSAVQLTFTIHAPELLVGFSEAASAIYDSNWLEQRSDQELKQLVTLARDDLAGRFTLRLDDGEPVDLAAKLTFENPGAIRNGGARGLPPGCLEAFLELSAPEETHRLRLDHARDSGKRLLLVIDRPESFPGVMDVAPGSHAVVALRGKTDEPIAPEVAPHPDETPGRARVLAITIVLAILA
;
A
#
# COMPACT_ATOMS: atom_id res chain seq x y z
N MET A 1 -31.89 -34.17 18.71
CA MET A 1 -32.77 -33.31 17.87
C MET A 1 -32.46 -31.87 18.25
N ARG A 2 -31.76 -31.11 17.39
CA ARG A 2 -32.29 -30.00 16.56
C ARG A 2 -33.02 -28.94 17.43
N ALA A 3 -32.73 -27.63 17.43
CA ALA A 3 -32.13 -26.81 16.39
C ALA A 3 -31.91 -25.35 16.88
N HIS A 4 -30.93 -24.69 16.25
CA HIS A 4 -30.89 -23.29 15.82
C HIS A 4 -30.91 -22.14 16.84
N TRP A 5 -29.69 -21.70 17.20
CA TRP A 5 -29.38 -20.28 17.38
C TRP A 5 -29.01 -19.69 16.01
N ARG A 6 -29.81 -18.75 15.51
CA ARG A 6 -29.43 -17.75 14.49
C ARG A 6 -29.10 -16.49 15.32
N GLY A 7 -27.94 -15.85 15.25
CA GLY A 7 -27.13 -15.57 14.07
C GLY A 7 -27.48 -14.17 13.55
N ILE A 8 -27.09 -13.12 14.29
CA ILE A 8 -26.90 -11.76 13.78
C ILE A 8 -25.73 -11.16 14.56
N LEU A 9 -24.51 -11.29 14.03
CA LEU A 9 -23.40 -10.42 14.40
C LEU A 9 -23.28 -9.37 13.31
N LEU A 10 -23.62 -8.14 13.69
CA LEU A 10 -23.30 -6.91 12.98
C LEU A 10 -21.77 -6.76 12.92
N GLY A 11 -21.16 -7.29 11.87
CA GLY A 11 -19.76 -7.06 11.52
C GLY A 11 -19.68 -5.99 10.44
N GLY A 12 -19.67 -4.73 10.85
CA GLY A 12 -19.60 -3.58 9.96
C GLY A 12 -19.10 -2.36 10.71
N LEU A 13 -17.94 -2.48 11.38
CA LEU A 13 -17.22 -1.32 11.87
C LEU A 13 -16.39 -0.78 10.70
N ALA A 14 -17.03 0.11 9.95
CA ALA A 14 -16.35 1.02 9.04
C ALA A 14 -15.37 1.89 9.84
N LEU A 15 -14.10 1.87 9.46
CA LEU A 15 -13.07 2.83 9.87
C LEU A 15 -13.30 4.24 9.25
N SER A 16 -14.56 4.62 9.01
CA SER A 16 -14.96 5.89 8.40
C SER A 16 -15.06 7.01 9.45
N GLY A 17 -13.96 7.31 10.14
CA GLY A 17 -14.02 8.25 11.28
C GLY A 17 -12.76 9.01 11.64
N LEU A 18 -11.63 8.82 10.96
CA LEU A 18 -10.46 9.67 11.17
C LEU A 18 -10.40 10.75 10.09
N PRO A 19 -10.20 12.03 10.44
CA PRO A 19 -9.98 13.07 9.44
C PRO A 19 -8.74 12.72 8.63
N PHE A 20 -8.90 12.58 7.32
CA PHE A 20 -7.80 12.37 6.39
C PHE A 20 -6.83 13.56 6.48
N ALA A 21 -5.63 13.32 6.99
CA ALA A 21 -4.54 14.25 6.82
C ALA A 21 -4.02 14.11 5.37
N GLY A 22 -4.57 14.91 4.44
CA GLY A 22 -4.19 14.91 3.02
C GLY A 22 -2.68 15.05 2.76
N ALA A 23 -1.93 15.58 3.74
CA ALA A 23 -0.47 15.66 3.73
C ALA A 23 0.25 14.30 3.60
N HIS A 24 -0.40 13.18 3.95
CA HIS A 24 0.25 11.86 3.83
C HIS A 24 0.32 11.36 2.39
N GLN A 25 -0.63 11.74 1.52
CA GLN A 25 -0.61 11.38 0.11
C GLN A 25 0.57 12.03 -0.61
N GLU A 26 1.02 13.20 -0.12
CA GLU A 26 2.17 13.88 -0.70
C GLU A 26 3.51 13.19 -0.39
N LEU A 27 3.57 12.45 0.71
CA LEU A 27 4.82 11.90 1.23
C LEU A 27 4.97 10.41 0.95
N HIS A 28 3.86 9.71 0.72
CA HIS A 28 3.82 8.26 0.60
C HIS A 28 3.03 7.79 -0.61
N HIS A 29 3.53 6.72 -1.26
CA HIS A 29 2.68 5.81 -2.00
C HIS A 29 1.97 4.95 -0.96
N ASN A 30 0.66 4.78 -1.08
CA ASN A 30 -0.13 4.04 -0.10
C ASN A 30 -0.62 2.75 -0.74
N ILE A 31 -0.21 1.62 -0.16
CA ILE A 31 -0.64 0.29 -0.57
C ILE A 31 -1.21 -0.42 0.66
N GLU A 32 -2.40 -0.97 0.53
CA GLU A 32 -3.01 -1.86 1.51
C GLU A 32 -2.92 -3.29 0.99
N LEU A 33 -2.49 -4.21 1.85
CA LEU A 33 -2.38 -5.63 1.58
C LEU A 33 -3.34 -6.37 2.51
N ASP A 34 -4.41 -6.92 1.96
CA ASP A 34 -5.41 -7.68 2.70
C ASP A 34 -5.13 -9.19 2.59
N LEU A 35 -4.81 -9.79 3.73
CA LEU A 35 -4.56 -11.22 3.90
C LEU A 35 -5.65 -11.90 4.74
N ARG A 36 -6.75 -11.20 5.08
CA ARG A 36 -7.80 -11.72 5.97
C ARG A 36 -8.51 -12.95 5.40
N GLN A 37 -8.56 -13.09 4.08
CA GLN A 37 -9.17 -14.24 3.40
C GLN A 37 -8.15 -15.25 2.85
N MET A 38 -6.85 -15.03 3.10
CA MET A 38 -5.77 -15.79 2.47
C MET A 38 -5.85 -17.30 2.73
N ASP A 39 -6.21 -17.71 3.94
CA ASP A 39 -6.33 -19.13 4.32
C ASP A 39 -7.57 -19.81 3.71
N GLU A 40 -8.59 -19.05 3.31
CA GLU A 40 -9.84 -19.57 2.74
C GLU A 40 -9.83 -19.59 1.21
N THR A 41 -9.30 -18.55 0.59
CA THR A 41 -9.38 -18.33 -0.86
C THR A 41 -8.05 -18.47 -1.58
N SER A 42 -6.93 -18.52 -0.83
CA SER A 42 -5.58 -18.41 -1.38
C SER A 42 -5.40 -17.16 -2.27
N ALA A 43 -6.20 -16.12 -2.01
CA ALA A 43 -6.14 -14.85 -2.71
C ALA A 43 -5.45 -13.80 -1.84
N VAL A 44 -4.53 -13.08 -2.47
CA VAL A 44 -3.87 -11.90 -1.92
C VAL A 44 -4.46 -10.69 -2.62
N GLN A 45 -5.04 -9.76 -1.86
CA GLN A 45 -5.60 -8.53 -2.41
C GLN A 45 -4.71 -7.35 -2.05
N LEU A 46 -4.36 -6.55 -3.05
CA LEU A 46 -3.68 -5.27 -2.86
C LEU A 46 -4.57 -4.14 -3.37
N THR A 47 -4.66 -3.07 -2.58
CA THR A 47 -5.31 -1.81 -2.97
C THR A 47 -4.26 -0.70 -3.01
N PHE A 48 -4.18 -0.01 -4.14
CA PHE A 48 -3.27 1.11 -4.36
C PHE A 48 -4.07 2.39 -4.38
N THR A 49 -3.68 3.37 -3.56
CA THR A 49 -4.24 4.73 -3.62
C THR A 49 -3.29 5.65 -4.39
N ILE A 50 -3.81 6.27 -5.44
CA ILE A 50 -3.01 7.08 -6.39
C ILE A 50 -3.62 8.47 -6.47
N HIS A 51 -2.85 9.50 -6.17
CA HIS A 51 -3.30 10.88 -6.33
C HIS A 51 -3.23 11.28 -7.82
N ALA A 52 -4.39 11.26 -8.50
CA ALA A 52 -4.49 11.40 -9.95
C ALA A 52 -3.86 12.66 -10.55
N PRO A 53 -3.93 13.85 -9.90
CA PRO A 53 -3.29 15.05 -10.41
C PRO A 53 -1.78 14.90 -10.61
N GLU A 54 -1.09 14.09 -9.80
CA GLU A 54 0.35 13.86 -9.91
C GLU A 54 0.75 13.16 -11.22
N LEU A 55 -0.18 12.40 -11.80
CA LEU A 55 0.02 11.72 -13.08
C LEU A 55 0.12 12.69 -14.26
N LEU A 56 -0.37 13.93 -14.10
CA LEU A 56 -0.44 14.92 -15.17
C LEU A 56 0.66 15.97 -15.10
N VAL A 57 0.92 16.51 -13.91
CA VAL A 57 1.78 17.69 -13.72
C VAL A 57 2.93 17.43 -12.74
N GLY A 58 3.12 16.18 -12.32
CA GLY A 58 4.05 15.87 -11.24
C GLY A 58 3.61 16.50 -9.92
N PHE A 59 4.51 16.46 -8.96
CA PHE A 59 4.11 16.47 -7.55
C PHE A 59 3.87 17.84 -6.94
N SER A 60 4.84 18.75 -7.10
CA SER A 60 4.77 20.11 -6.57
C SER A 60 3.63 20.92 -7.16
N GLU A 61 3.19 20.55 -8.36
CA GLU A 61 2.12 21.23 -9.10
C GLU A 61 0.74 20.58 -8.84
N ALA A 62 0.72 19.30 -8.44
CA ALA A 62 -0.50 18.57 -8.08
C ALA A 62 -1.07 18.96 -6.70
N ALA A 63 -0.25 19.50 -5.80
CA ALA A 63 -0.62 19.79 -4.41
C ALA A 63 -1.87 20.67 -4.26
N SER A 64 -2.09 21.62 -5.19
CA SER A 64 -3.29 22.47 -5.17
C SER A 64 -4.60 21.72 -5.40
N ALA A 65 -4.55 20.52 -5.99
CA ALA A 65 -5.72 19.69 -6.26
C ALA A 65 -6.09 18.75 -5.10
N ILE A 66 -5.24 18.61 -4.07
CA ILE A 66 -5.48 17.75 -2.89
C ILE A 66 -6.72 18.17 -2.09
N TYR A 67 -7.11 19.43 -2.20
CA TYR A 67 -8.28 19.98 -1.50
C TYR A 67 -9.51 20.10 -2.40
N ASP A 68 -9.39 19.79 -3.69
CA ASP A 68 -10.50 19.84 -4.63
C ASP A 68 -11.19 18.47 -4.69
N SER A 69 -12.17 18.29 -3.80
CA SER A 69 -13.01 17.07 -3.75
C SER A 69 -13.74 16.78 -5.06
N ASN A 70 -13.94 17.78 -5.92
CA ASN A 70 -14.69 17.65 -7.16
C ASN A 70 -13.75 17.49 -8.37
N TRP A 71 -12.43 17.37 -8.16
CA TRP A 71 -11.45 17.34 -9.25
C TRP A 71 -11.71 16.21 -10.24
N LEU A 72 -12.07 15.02 -9.74
CA LEU A 72 -12.42 13.85 -10.58
C LEU A 72 -13.82 13.98 -11.19
N GLU A 73 -14.78 14.59 -10.49
CA GLU A 73 -16.16 14.78 -10.97
C GLU A 73 -16.21 15.58 -12.28
N GLN A 74 -15.31 16.54 -12.43
CA GLN A 74 -15.21 17.42 -13.60
C GLN A 74 -14.58 16.76 -14.83
N ARG A 75 -14.04 15.53 -14.71
CA ARG A 75 -13.36 14.84 -15.81
C ARG A 75 -14.33 14.09 -16.70
N SER A 76 -14.10 14.17 -18.01
CA SER A 76 -14.77 13.36 -19.01
C SER A 76 -14.35 11.88 -18.92
N ASP A 77 -15.15 10.97 -19.48
CA ASP A 77 -14.82 9.53 -19.50
C ASP A 77 -13.50 9.26 -20.23
N GLN A 78 -13.18 10.06 -21.25
CA GLN A 78 -11.92 9.96 -21.98
C GLN A 78 -10.73 10.36 -21.11
N GLU A 79 -10.82 11.47 -20.37
CA GLU A 79 -9.77 11.88 -19.43
C GLU A 79 -9.59 10.85 -18.33
N LEU A 80 -10.67 10.29 -17.77
CA LEU A 80 -10.57 9.23 -16.76
C LEU A 80 -9.90 7.98 -17.31
N LYS A 81 -10.21 7.58 -18.55
CA LYS A 81 -9.54 6.45 -19.21
C LYS A 81 -8.04 6.70 -19.40
N GLN A 82 -7.67 7.93 -19.75
CA GLN A 82 -6.26 8.33 -19.85
C GLN A 82 -5.57 8.30 -18.49
N LEU A 83 -6.20 8.84 -17.44
CA LEU A 83 -5.68 8.80 -16.07
C LEU A 83 -5.48 7.35 -15.59
N VAL A 84 -6.43 6.45 -15.85
CA VAL A 84 -6.27 5.02 -15.53
C VAL A 84 -5.10 4.39 -16.27
N THR A 85 -4.86 4.78 -17.53
CA THR A 85 -3.71 4.28 -18.30
C THR A 85 -2.40 4.78 -17.68
N LEU A 86 -2.31 6.08 -17.40
CA LEU A 86 -1.15 6.67 -16.74
C LEU A 86 -0.90 6.05 -15.36
N ALA A 87 -1.96 5.78 -14.60
CA ALA A 87 -1.87 5.16 -13.28
C ALA A 87 -1.29 3.73 -13.34
N ARG A 88 -1.66 2.94 -14.36
CA ARG A 88 -1.09 1.60 -14.59
C ARG A 88 0.41 1.68 -14.86
N ASP A 89 0.79 2.56 -15.78
CA ASP A 89 2.18 2.73 -16.19
C ASP A 89 3.03 3.25 -15.03
N ASP A 90 2.50 4.21 -14.27
CA ASP A 90 3.15 4.78 -13.09
C ASP A 90 3.39 3.73 -12.00
N LEU A 91 2.38 2.94 -11.64
CA LEU A 91 2.53 1.86 -10.66
C LEU A 91 3.50 0.78 -11.14
N ALA A 92 3.43 0.37 -12.41
CA ALA A 92 4.33 -0.62 -12.98
C ALA A 92 5.78 -0.13 -13.07
N GLY A 93 5.99 1.18 -13.26
CA GLY A 93 7.32 1.79 -13.21
C GLY A 93 7.90 1.88 -11.80
N ARG A 94 7.05 1.99 -10.77
CA ARG A 94 7.48 2.20 -9.37
C ARG A 94 7.61 0.92 -8.55
N PHE A 95 6.86 -0.12 -8.89
CA PHE A 95 6.76 -1.31 -8.09
C PHE A 95 6.96 -2.57 -8.91
N THR A 96 7.67 -3.53 -8.34
CA THR A 96 7.73 -4.90 -8.86
C THR A 96 7.26 -5.84 -7.77
N LEU A 97 6.20 -6.61 -8.06
CA LEU A 97 5.65 -7.62 -7.15
C LEU A 97 6.09 -9.02 -7.58
N ARG A 98 6.45 -9.84 -6.60
CA ARG A 98 6.78 -11.25 -6.77
C ARG A 98 6.14 -12.08 -5.67
N LEU A 99 5.69 -13.27 -6.02
CA LEU A 99 5.35 -14.31 -5.06
C LEU A 99 6.57 -15.21 -4.91
N ASP A 100 7.09 -15.32 -3.68
CA ASP A 100 8.40 -15.88 -3.37
C ASP A 100 9.49 -15.36 -4.34
N ASP A 101 10.30 -16.25 -4.91
CA ASP A 101 11.33 -15.92 -5.90
C ASP A 101 10.83 -16.11 -7.35
N GLY A 102 9.50 -16.05 -7.55
CA GLY A 102 8.87 -16.22 -8.86
C GLY A 102 9.03 -15.03 -9.82
N GLU A 103 8.47 -15.19 -11.01
CA GLU A 103 8.45 -14.14 -12.03
C GLU A 103 7.68 -12.89 -11.54
N PRO A 104 8.13 -11.68 -11.93
CA PRO A 104 7.39 -10.46 -11.69
C PRO A 104 5.94 -10.52 -12.17
N VAL A 105 5.04 -10.01 -11.34
CA VAL A 105 3.65 -9.76 -11.72
C VAL A 105 3.61 -8.59 -12.71
N ASP A 106 3.00 -8.80 -13.87
CA ASP A 106 2.67 -7.72 -14.81
C ASP A 106 1.55 -6.83 -14.23
N LEU A 107 1.96 -5.81 -13.46
CA LEU A 107 1.06 -4.85 -12.83
C LEU A 107 0.20 -4.11 -13.84
N ALA A 108 0.80 -3.62 -14.92
CA ALA A 108 0.12 -2.82 -15.92
C ALA A 108 -1.05 -3.59 -16.54
N ALA A 109 -0.87 -4.90 -16.78
CA ALA A 109 -1.93 -5.76 -17.30
C ALA A 109 -2.97 -6.17 -16.24
N LYS A 110 -2.56 -6.47 -15.01
CA LYS A 110 -3.43 -7.11 -14.01
C LYS A 110 -4.19 -6.18 -13.08
N LEU A 111 -3.76 -4.92 -12.93
CA LEU A 111 -4.49 -3.97 -12.11
C LEU A 111 -5.93 -3.83 -12.63
N THR A 112 -6.87 -3.60 -11.73
CA THR A 112 -8.25 -3.27 -12.06
C THR A 112 -8.57 -1.93 -11.42
N PHE A 113 -9.42 -1.17 -12.08
CA PHE A 113 -9.83 0.14 -11.60
C PHE A 113 -11.35 0.17 -11.60
N GLU A 114 -11.88 1.05 -10.76
CA GLU A 114 -13.29 1.34 -10.71
C GLU A 114 -13.84 1.84 -12.05
N ASN A 115 -15.15 1.70 -12.23
CA ASN A 115 -15.81 2.28 -13.39
C ASN A 115 -15.82 3.83 -13.29
N PRO A 116 -15.97 4.57 -14.41
CA PRO A 116 -15.91 6.02 -14.42
C PRO A 116 -16.90 6.71 -13.46
N GLY A 117 -18.08 6.13 -13.24
CA GLY A 117 -19.06 6.66 -12.29
C GLY A 117 -18.57 6.57 -10.84
N ALA A 118 -17.99 5.42 -10.46
CA ALA A 118 -17.44 5.21 -9.14
C ALA A 118 -16.15 6.01 -8.90
N ILE A 119 -15.32 6.23 -9.93
CA ILE A 119 -14.14 7.09 -9.86
C ILE A 119 -14.54 8.53 -9.53
N ARG A 120 -15.53 9.10 -10.23
CA ARG A 120 -16.02 10.46 -9.96
C ARG A 120 -16.52 10.62 -8.53
N ASN A 121 -17.16 9.59 -7.98
CA ASN A 121 -17.74 9.60 -6.64
C ASN A 121 -16.81 9.03 -5.55
N GLY A 122 -15.50 8.96 -5.78
CA GLY A 122 -14.53 8.38 -4.84
C GLY A 122 -14.62 8.96 -3.42
N GLY A 123 -14.83 10.27 -3.30
CA GLY A 123 -14.97 10.95 -2.00
C GLY A 123 -16.18 10.49 -1.18
N ALA A 124 -17.28 10.09 -1.83
CA ALA A 124 -18.45 9.53 -1.14
C ALA A 124 -18.19 8.14 -0.53
N ARG A 125 -17.12 7.47 -0.97
CA ARG A 125 -16.67 6.17 -0.47
C ARG A 125 -15.52 6.29 0.54
N GLY A 126 -15.16 7.52 0.91
CA GLY A 126 -14.10 7.79 1.89
C GLY A 126 -12.70 7.91 1.30
N LEU A 127 -12.54 7.99 -0.02
CA LEU A 127 -11.24 8.27 -0.63
C LEU A 127 -10.83 9.73 -0.45
N PRO A 128 -9.52 10.01 -0.35
CA PRO A 128 -9.04 11.38 -0.45
C PRO A 128 -9.48 12.04 -1.75
N PRO A 129 -9.68 13.36 -1.75
CA PRO A 129 -9.92 14.13 -2.96
C PRO A 129 -8.90 13.83 -4.07
N GLY A 130 -9.38 13.70 -5.30
CA GLY A 130 -8.52 13.50 -6.47
C GLY A 130 -7.83 12.13 -6.56
N CYS A 131 -8.11 11.19 -5.65
CA CYS A 131 -7.47 9.87 -5.66
C CYS A 131 -8.23 8.82 -6.50
N LEU A 132 -7.47 8.02 -7.22
CA LEU A 132 -7.90 6.76 -7.83
C LEU A 132 -7.55 5.61 -6.90
N GLU A 133 -8.39 4.57 -6.92
CA GLU A 133 -8.05 3.25 -6.39
C GLU A 133 -7.78 2.28 -7.53
N ALA A 134 -6.71 1.51 -7.38
CA ALA A 134 -6.43 0.34 -8.20
C ALA A 134 -6.42 -0.90 -7.31
N PHE A 135 -6.98 -2.00 -7.81
CA PHE A 135 -7.02 -3.28 -7.12
C PHE A 135 -6.24 -4.33 -7.89
N LEU A 136 -5.47 -5.13 -7.17
CA LEU A 136 -4.80 -6.31 -7.69
C LEU A 136 -5.16 -7.51 -6.84
N GLU A 137 -5.71 -8.54 -7.47
CA GLU A 137 -5.93 -9.84 -6.85
C GLU A 137 -4.91 -10.84 -7.43
N LEU A 138 -4.19 -11.52 -6.55
CA LEU A 138 -3.21 -12.54 -6.91
C LEU A 138 -3.62 -13.87 -6.29
N SER A 139 -3.64 -14.93 -7.10
CA SER A 139 -3.72 -16.29 -6.58
C SER A 139 -2.33 -16.70 -6.07
N ALA A 140 -2.25 -17.05 -4.79
CA ALA A 140 -1.03 -17.54 -4.15
C ALA A 140 -1.26 -18.99 -3.68
N PRO A 141 -0.83 -20.00 -4.48
CA PRO A 141 -0.92 -21.43 -4.13
C PRO A 141 -0.45 -21.76 -2.71
N GLU A 142 -0.84 -22.92 -2.17
CA GLU A 142 -0.51 -23.30 -0.78
C GLU A 142 1.00 -23.27 -0.48
N GLU A 143 1.83 -23.71 -1.43
CA GLU A 143 3.29 -23.62 -1.37
C GLU A 143 3.87 -22.19 -1.43
N THR A 144 3.06 -21.17 -1.73
CA THR A 144 3.53 -19.79 -1.73
C THR A 144 3.64 -19.24 -0.31
N HIS A 145 4.79 -18.70 0.05
CA HIS A 145 5.04 -18.29 1.44
C HIS A 145 5.17 -16.79 1.61
N ARG A 146 5.64 -16.06 0.59
CA ARG A 146 6.00 -14.65 0.71
C ARG A 146 5.48 -13.85 -0.47
N LEU A 147 5.10 -12.61 -0.20
CA LEU A 147 4.97 -11.56 -1.19
C LEU A 147 6.15 -10.61 -1.04
N ARG A 148 6.90 -10.42 -2.11
CA ARG A 148 7.96 -9.43 -2.21
C ARG A 148 7.47 -8.25 -3.05
N LEU A 149 7.67 -7.04 -2.53
CA LEU A 149 7.35 -5.79 -3.20
C LEU A 149 8.64 -4.96 -3.25
N ASP A 150 9.27 -4.94 -4.42
CA ASP A 150 10.43 -4.11 -4.71
C ASP A 150 9.96 -2.69 -5.07
N HIS A 151 10.59 -1.68 -4.47
CA HIS A 151 10.24 -0.27 -4.64
C HIS A 151 11.34 0.47 -5.41
N ALA A 152 10.99 1.12 -6.52
CA ALA A 152 11.93 1.82 -7.38
C ALA A 152 12.70 2.91 -6.62
N ARG A 153 13.97 3.13 -7.00
CA ARG A 153 14.88 4.08 -6.33
C ARG A 153 14.50 5.54 -6.58
N ASP A 154 13.90 5.80 -7.73
CA ASP A 154 13.52 7.10 -8.26
C ASP A 154 12.02 7.38 -8.15
N SER A 155 11.29 6.64 -7.32
CA SER A 155 9.83 6.76 -7.16
C SER A 155 9.35 8.08 -6.55
N GLY A 156 10.27 8.90 -6.01
CA GLY A 156 10.00 10.23 -5.46
C GLY A 156 9.26 10.28 -4.12
N LYS A 157 8.68 9.16 -3.64
CA LYS A 157 8.02 9.06 -2.32
C LYS A 157 8.45 7.80 -1.58
N ARG A 158 8.24 7.78 -0.26
CA ARG A 158 8.32 6.53 0.52
C ARG A 158 7.08 5.67 0.24
N LEU A 159 7.14 4.37 0.50
CA LEU A 159 5.97 3.50 0.45
C LEU A 159 5.48 3.27 1.88
N LEU A 160 4.22 3.56 2.13
CA LEU A 160 3.50 3.11 3.32
C LEU A 160 2.67 1.87 2.95
N LEU A 161 3.10 0.71 3.42
CA LEU A 161 2.42 -0.57 3.21
C LEU A 161 1.66 -0.95 4.48
N VAL A 162 0.33 -0.94 4.41
CA VAL A 162 -0.55 -1.42 5.48
C VAL A 162 -0.89 -2.88 5.22
N ILE A 163 -0.82 -3.73 6.24
CA ILE A 163 -1.00 -5.18 6.12
C ILE A 163 -2.11 -5.62 7.07
N ASP A 164 -3.24 -6.01 6.51
CA ASP A 164 -4.38 -6.52 7.24
C ASP A 164 -4.33 -8.05 7.31
N ARG A 165 -4.36 -8.60 8.53
CA ARG A 165 -4.37 -10.05 8.77
C ARG A 165 -5.59 -10.44 9.62
N PRO A 166 -6.05 -11.71 9.52
CA PRO A 166 -7.14 -12.19 10.36
C PRO A 166 -6.85 -11.97 11.85
N GLU A 167 -7.86 -11.49 12.60
CA GLU A 167 -7.83 -11.40 14.07
C GLU A 167 -6.66 -10.58 14.67
N SER A 168 -6.10 -9.63 13.92
CA SER A 168 -4.99 -8.79 14.38
C SER A 168 -5.18 -7.33 13.99
N PHE A 169 -4.49 -6.44 14.70
CA PHE A 169 -4.42 -5.03 14.28
C PHE A 169 -3.59 -4.90 13.00
N PRO A 170 -3.92 -3.94 12.12
CA PRO A 170 -3.16 -3.72 10.89
C PRO A 170 -1.68 -3.46 11.19
N GLY A 171 -0.79 -4.19 10.52
CA GLY A 171 0.63 -3.91 10.51
C GLY A 171 0.96 -2.77 9.54
N VAL A 172 2.01 -2.00 9.81
CA VAL A 172 2.44 -0.90 8.95
C VAL A 172 3.95 -1.00 8.70
N MET A 173 4.34 -0.98 7.42
CA MET A 173 5.73 -0.91 6.99
C MET A 173 5.97 0.40 6.23
N ASP A 174 7.03 1.11 6.59
CA ASP A 174 7.52 2.27 5.85
C ASP A 174 8.80 1.90 5.08
N VAL A 175 8.70 1.87 3.75
CA VAL A 175 9.72 1.38 2.83
C VAL A 175 10.30 2.54 2.02
N ALA A 176 11.61 2.76 2.14
CA ALA A 176 12.30 3.78 1.37
C ALA A 176 12.36 3.44 -0.13
N PRO A 177 12.48 4.45 -1.02
CA PRO A 177 12.82 4.21 -2.42
C PRO A 177 14.07 3.34 -2.57
N GLY A 178 14.04 2.37 -3.49
CA GLY A 178 15.15 1.45 -3.76
C GLY A 178 15.28 0.31 -2.75
N SER A 179 14.40 0.24 -1.74
CA SER A 179 14.31 -0.87 -0.81
C SER A 179 13.20 -1.85 -1.23
N HIS A 180 12.94 -2.87 -0.42
CA HIS A 180 11.85 -3.81 -0.67
C HIS A 180 11.15 -4.20 0.63
N ALA A 181 9.87 -4.54 0.51
CA ALA A 181 9.11 -5.22 1.57
C ALA A 181 9.00 -6.70 1.24
N VAL A 182 9.09 -7.53 2.27
CA VAL A 182 8.78 -8.96 2.20
C VAL A 182 7.72 -9.24 3.26
N VAL A 183 6.59 -9.81 2.84
CA VAL A 183 5.47 -10.11 3.72
C VAL A 183 5.19 -11.60 3.67
N ALA A 184 5.22 -12.27 4.83
CA ALA A 184 4.79 -13.66 4.91
C ALA A 184 3.28 -13.75 4.61
N LEU A 185 2.86 -14.58 3.67
CA LEU A 185 1.45 -14.72 3.30
C LEU A 185 0.68 -15.58 4.30
N ARG A 186 1.33 -16.59 4.88
CA ARG A 186 0.74 -17.58 5.79
C ARG A 186 1.48 -17.62 7.12
N GLY A 187 0.74 -17.95 8.18
CA GLY A 187 1.24 -18.01 9.56
C GLY A 187 1.18 -16.67 10.31
N LYS A 188 1.04 -16.74 11.63
CA LYS A 188 1.16 -15.58 12.52
C LYS A 188 2.63 -15.17 12.55
N THR A 189 2.98 -14.07 11.89
CA THR A 189 4.32 -13.51 12.03
C THR A 189 4.37 -12.72 13.32
N ASP A 190 4.90 -13.31 14.40
CA ASP A 190 5.16 -12.63 15.67
C ASP A 190 6.45 -11.77 15.62
N GLU A 191 7.21 -11.82 14.52
CA GLU A 191 8.42 -10.99 14.33
C GLU A 191 8.17 -9.83 13.36
N PRO A 192 8.61 -8.60 13.72
CA PRO A 192 8.60 -7.48 12.79
C PRO A 192 9.57 -7.77 11.65
N ILE A 193 9.03 -7.96 10.44
CA ILE A 193 9.84 -8.07 9.22
C ILE A 193 10.38 -6.65 8.93
N ALA A 194 11.58 -6.36 9.39
CA ALA A 194 12.26 -5.12 9.09
C ALA A 194 12.55 -5.04 7.58
N PRO A 195 12.44 -3.87 6.94
CA PRO A 195 12.86 -3.71 5.56
C PRO A 195 14.35 -4.04 5.44
N GLU A 196 14.68 -5.03 4.61
CA GLU A 196 16.07 -5.34 4.29
C GLU A 196 16.56 -4.26 3.30
N VAL A 197 17.34 -3.32 3.83
CA VAL A 197 17.97 -2.26 3.04
C VAL A 197 19.06 -2.90 2.20
N ALA A 198 18.94 -2.81 0.87
CA ALA A 198 20.02 -3.23 -0.02
C ALA A 198 21.30 -2.45 0.36
N PRO A 199 22.46 -3.13 0.51
CA PRO A 199 23.69 -2.44 0.89
C PRO A 199 24.01 -1.34 -0.11
N HIS A 200 24.33 -0.16 0.39
CA HIS A 200 24.81 0.94 -0.43
C HIS A 200 26.08 0.49 -1.19
N PRO A 201 26.20 0.74 -2.50
CA PRO A 201 27.37 0.31 -3.26
C PRO A 201 28.69 1.00 -2.85
N ASP A 202 28.67 1.92 -1.88
CA ASP A 202 29.86 2.64 -1.37
C ASP A 202 30.37 2.15 0.00
N GLU A 203 29.78 1.12 0.61
CA GLU A 203 30.33 0.54 1.84
C GLU A 203 31.42 -0.50 1.54
N THR A 204 32.61 -0.03 1.19
CA THR A 204 33.84 -0.81 1.46
C THR A 204 33.92 -1.12 2.97
N PRO A 205 34.36 -2.32 3.40
CA PRO A 205 34.39 -2.69 4.81
C PRO A 205 35.55 -1.97 5.52
N GLY A 206 35.29 -0.75 5.97
CA GLY A 206 36.26 0.11 6.64
C GLY A 206 35.74 0.57 8.00
N ARG A 207 35.96 -0.26 9.04
CA ARG A 207 36.00 0.12 10.48
C ARG A 207 35.19 1.37 10.88
N ALA A 208 33.90 1.22 11.17
CA ALA A 208 33.18 2.18 11.99
C ALA A 208 33.23 1.74 13.47
N ARG A 209 33.96 2.50 14.28
CA ARG A 209 34.03 2.34 15.73
C ARG A 209 32.64 2.54 16.33
N VAL A 210 32.16 1.54 17.07
CA VAL A 210 30.98 1.62 17.93
C VAL A 210 31.21 2.72 18.96
N LEU A 211 30.48 3.84 18.85
CA LEU A 211 30.33 4.78 19.95
C LEU A 211 29.08 4.37 20.72
N ALA A 212 29.26 3.55 21.74
CA ALA A 212 28.20 3.23 22.68
C ALA A 212 27.90 4.48 23.52
N ILE A 213 26.73 5.09 23.31
CA ILE A 213 26.21 6.11 24.22
C ILE A 213 25.52 5.39 25.37
N THR A 214 26.23 5.25 26.49
CA THR A 214 25.65 4.77 27.75
C THR A 214 24.90 5.93 28.42
N ILE A 215 23.56 5.89 28.39
CA ILE A 215 22.73 6.78 29.22
C ILE A 215 22.66 6.18 30.62
N VAL A 216 23.29 6.83 31.60
CA VAL A 216 23.12 6.51 33.02
C VAL A 216 22.00 7.39 33.57
N LEU A 217 20.84 6.77 33.82
CA LEU A 217 19.81 7.32 34.70
C LEU A 217 20.31 7.20 36.14
N ALA A 218 20.41 8.33 36.85
CA ALA A 218 20.51 8.35 38.30
C ALA A 218 19.42 9.25 38.87
N ILE A 219 18.40 8.60 39.42
CA ILE A 219 17.47 9.16 40.40
C ILE A 219 18.11 8.92 41.77
N LEU A 220 18.30 9.97 42.58
CA LEU A 220 18.13 10.04 44.05
C LEU A 220 18.89 11.23 44.66
N ALA A 221 18.16 12.30 45.00
CA ALA A 221 18.06 12.90 46.33
C ALA A 221 17.02 14.03 46.29
#